data_AF-A0A834PZ84-F1
#
_entry.id   AF-A0A834PZ84-F1
#
_cell.length_a   1.000
_cell.length_b   1.000
_cell.length_c   1.000
_cell.angle_alpha   90.00
_cell.angle_beta   90.00
_cell.angle_gamma   90.00
#
_symmetry.space_group_name_H-M   'P 1'
#
loop_
_entity.id
_entity.type
_entity.pdbx_description
1 polymer ?
#
loop_
_entity_poly.entity_id
_entity_poly.type
_entity_poly.pdbx_seq_one_letter_code
_entity_poly.pdbx_strand_id
1 'polypeptide(L)'
;MFEEEPQADGAAVVAAAGEALQALCQELNLDEGSAAEALDDFTAIRGNYSLEGEVMHWLACSLYVACRKSIIPTVGKGIMEGNCVSLTRILRSAKLSLIQFFSKMKKWMDMSNLPQEFRERIERLERNFEVSTVIFKKFEPIFLDIFQNPYEELPKLPRSRKQRRIPCSVKDLFNFCWTLFVYTKGNFRMIGDDLVNSYHLLLCCLDLIFANAIMCPNRRDLLNPSFKGLPSDFHTADFRASEEPLCIIAVLCELHDGLLVEAKGIKEHYFKPYISKLFDRKILKGECLLDLSSFTDNSKAVNKEYEEYVLTVGDFDERIFLGADAEEEIGTPRKFTGDTPLGKLTAQANVEYNLQQHFEKKRTFAPSTPLTGRRYLREKEAIITPVASATQSVSRLQSTVAGLKNAPSEQLINIFE
;
A
#
# COMPACT_ATOMS: atom_id res chain seq x y z
N MET A 1 -32.41 -28.43 -40.14
CA MET A 1 -32.64 -26.98 -40.03
C MET A 1 -32.74 -26.63 -38.55
N PHE A 2 -31.61 -26.60 -37.85
CA PHE A 2 -31.46 -26.15 -36.47
C PHE A 2 -29.95 -25.97 -36.23
N GLU A 3 -29.36 -24.91 -36.79
CA GLU A 3 -28.01 -24.44 -36.44
C GLU A 3 -27.96 -22.92 -36.64
N GLU A 4 -28.68 -22.17 -35.82
CA GLU A 4 -28.55 -20.71 -35.66
C GLU A 4 -28.89 -20.33 -34.21
N GLU A 5 -28.10 -20.78 -33.23
CA GLU A 5 -28.24 -20.36 -31.81
C GLU A 5 -26.95 -19.86 -31.11
N PRO A 6 -25.70 -20.13 -31.55
CA PRO A 6 -24.54 -19.57 -30.85
C PRO A 6 -24.33 -18.05 -31.06
N GLN A 7 -24.80 -17.52 -32.19
CA GLN A 7 -24.51 -16.14 -32.61
C GLN A 7 -25.42 -15.10 -31.95
N ALA A 8 -26.68 -15.45 -31.67
CA ALA A 8 -27.65 -14.57 -31.03
C ALA A 8 -27.35 -14.35 -29.53
N ASP A 9 -26.92 -15.41 -28.83
CA ASP A 9 -26.52 -15.33 -27.42
C ASP A 9 -25.27 -14.46 -27.25
N GLY A 10 -24.26 -14.64 -28.11
CA GLY A 10 -23.05 -13.81 -28.12
C GLY A 10 -23.33 -12.31 -28.30
N ALA A 11 -24.23 -11.94 -29.21
CA ALA A 11 -24.59 -10.55 -29.47
C ALA A 11 -25.33 -9.91 -28.27
N ALA A 12 -26.23 -10.65 -27.61
CA ALA A 12 -26.95 -10.17 -26.44
C ALA A 12 -26.01 -9.89 -25.27
N VAL A 13 -25.01 -10.75 -25.02
CA VAL A 13 -24.06 -10.49 -23.93
C VAL A 13 -23.08 -9.36 -24.25
N VAL A 14 -22.72 -9.14 -25.51
CA VAL A 14 -21.91 -7.98 -25.91
C VAL A 14 -22.69 -6.68 -25.71
N ALA A 15 -23.98 -6.65 -26.06
CA ALA A 15 -24.84 -5.49 -25.80
C ALA A 15 -24.96 -5.19 -24.29
N ALA A 16 -25.22 -6.22 -23.48
CA ALA A 16 -25.28 -6.09 -22.02
C ALA A 16 -23.92 -5.65 -21.41
N ALA A 17 -22.81 -6.15 -21.97
CA ALA A 17 -21.47 -5.72 -21.56
C ALA A 17 -21.22 -4.24 -21.92
N GLY A 18 -21.70 -3.78 -23.06
CA GLY A 18 -21.65 -2.37 -23.47
C GLY A 18 -22.42 -1.45 -22.52
N GLU A 19 -23.66 -1.81 -22.17
CA GLU A 19 -24.47 -1.06 -21.20
C GLU A 19 -23.79 -1.00 -19.82
N ALA A 20 -23.26 -2.13 -19.35
CA ALA A 20 -22.59 -2.21 -18.06
C ALA A 20 -21.27 -1.41 -18.03
N LEU A 21 -20.51 -1.42 -19.12
CA LEU A 21 -19.31 -0.59 -19.27
C LEU A 21 -19.66 0.89 -19.32
N GLN A 22 -20.75 1.27 -20.00
CA GLN A 22 -21.20 2.65 -20.05
C GLN A 22 -21.60 3.16 -18.67
N ALA A 23 -22.33 2.36 -17.89
CA ALA A 23 -22.66 2.68 -16.49
C ALA A 23 -21.39 2.85 -15.63
N LEU A 24 -20.41 1.96 -15.80
CA LEU A 24 -19.12 2.04 -15.11
C LEU A 24 -18.36 3.33 -15.46
N CYS A 25 -18.29 3.69 -16.74
CA CYS A 25 -17.62 4.91 -17.19
C CYS A 25 -18.33 6.19 -16.71
N GLN A 26 -19.67 6.19 -16.64
CA GLN A 26 -20.44 7.30 -16.07
C GLN A 26 -20.14 7.49 -14.58
N GLU A 27 -20.08 6.41 -13.80
CA GLU A 27 -19.74 6.47 -12.37
C GLU A 27 -18.32 7.00 -12.14
N LEU A 28 -17.39 6.59 -13.01
CA LEU A 28 -15.97 6.96 -12.92
C LEU A 28 -15.65 8.34 -13.52
N ASN A 29 -16.58 8.94 -14.26
CA ASN A 29 -16.39 10.15 -15.08
C ASN A 29 -15.29 9.98 -16.14
N LEU A 30 -15.30 8.85 -16.86
CA LEU A 30 -14.35 8.54 -17.93
C LEU A 30 -14.86 9.03 -19.28
N ASP A 31 -13.93 9.35 -20.18
CA ASP A 31 -14.26 9.76 -21.54
C ASP A 31 -14.80 8.60 -22.40
N GLU A 32 -15.57 8.96 -23.43
CA GLU A 32 -16.18 7.99 -24.35
C GLU A 32 -15.13 7.20 -25.16
N GLY A 33 -13.95 7.77 -25.42
CA GLY A 33 -12.87 7.12 -26.15
C GLY A 33 -12.29 5.94 -25.37
N SER A 34 -11.98 6.14 -24.09
CA SER A 34 -11.52 5.06 -23.20
C SER A 34 -12.57 3.94 -23.07
N ALA A 35 -13.86 4.29 -23.05
CA ALA A 35 -14.95 3.31 -23.00
C ALA A 35 -15.05 2.50 -24.29
N ALA A 36 -14.96 3.16 -25.46
CA ALA A 36 -14.98 2.49 -26.75
C ALA A 36 -13.79 1.53 -26.91
N GLU A 37 -12.57 1.98 -26.61
CA GLU A 37 -11.37 1.13 -26.67
C GLU A 37 -11.50 -0.09 -25.76
N ALA A 38 -11.98 0.10 -24.53
CA ALA A 38 -12.18 -1.00 -23.60
C ALA A 38 -13.24 -2.01 -24.07
N LEU A 39 -14.30 -1.56 -24.74
CA LEU A 39 -15.33 -2.43 -25.31
C LEU A 39 -14.83 -3.21 -26.52
N ASP A 40 -14.07 -2.55 -27.38
CA ASP A 40 -13.46 -3.16 -28.57
C ASP A 40 -12.47 -4.25 -28.17
N ASP A 41 -11.54 -3.95 -27.25
CA ASP A 41 -10.58 -4.92 -26.70
C ASP A 41 -11.32 -6.11 -26.05
N PHE A 42 -12.40 -5.85 -25.29
CA PHE A 42 -13.20 -6.91 -24.67
C PHE A 42 -13.90 -7.80 -25.69
N THR A 43 -14.51 -7.21 -26.71
CA THR A 43 -15.24 -7.95 -27.75
C THR A 43 -14.27 -8.82 -28.56
N ALA A 44 -13.08 -8.29 -28.87
CA ALA A 44 -12.03 -9.02 -29.57
C ALA A 44 -11.52 -10.23 -28.77
N ILE A 45 -11.26 -10.06 -27.47
CA ILE A 45 -10.81 -11.17 -26.59
C ILE A 45 -11.90 -12.22 -26.43
N ARG A 46 -13.15 -11.79 -26.21
CA ARG A 46 -14.27 -12.71 -26.04
C ARG A 46 -14.56 -13.55 -27.30
N GLY A 47 -14.28 -13.02 -28.49
CA GLY A 47 -14.38 -13.78 -29.73
C GLY A 47 -13.41 -14.95 -29.82
N ASN A 48 -12.25 -14.86 -29.15
CA ASN A 48 -11.17 -15.85 -29.22
C ASN A 48 -11.04 -16.73 -27.98
N TYR A 49 -11.57 -16.29 -26.83
CA TYR A 49 -11.41 -16.96 -25.53
C TYR A 49 -12.73 -17.06 -24.77
N SER A 50 -12.88 -18.15 -24.01
CA SER A 50 -13.97 -18.29 -23.03
C SER A 50 -13.62 -17.53 -21.75
N LEU A 51 -14.38 -16.46 -21.46
CA LEU A 51 -14.16 -15.60 -20.30
C LEU A 51 -14.99 -16.07 -19.10
N GLU A 52 -14.39 -16.90 -18.24
CA GLU A 52 -15.07 -17.43 -17.05
C GLU A 52 -15.25 -16.39 -15.92
N GLY A 53 -16.37 -16.49 -15.20
CA GLY A 53 -16.74 -15.63 -14.07
C GLY A 53 -17.52 -14.38 -14.49
N GLU A 54 -17.52 -13.35 -13.63
CA GLU A 54 -18.30 -12.14 -13.89
C GLU A 54 -17.73 -11.29 -15.03
N VAL A 55 -18.61 -10.90 -15.97
CA VAL A 55 -18.27 -10.06 -17.13
C VAL A 55 -17.70 -8.71 -16.69
N MET A 56 -18.27 -8.11 -15.65
CA MET A 56 -17.80 -6.82 -15.09
C MET A 56 -16.33 -6.84 -14.69
N HIS A 57 -15.83 -7.97 -14.20
CA HIS A 57 -14.42 -8.08 -13.80
C HIS A 57 -13.47 -8.05 -15.00
N TRP A 58 -13.88 -8.63 -16.13
CA TRP A 58 -13.10 -8.59 -17.37
C TRP A 58 -13.18 -7.21 -18.03
N LEU A 59 -14.35 -6.58 -18.00
CA LEU A 59 -14.52 -5.18 -18.42
C LEU A 59 -13.65 -4.24 -17.59
N ALA A 60 -13.54 -4.44 -16.27
CA ALA A 60 -12.65 -3.67 -15.41
C ALA A 60 -11.16 -3.83 -15.80
N CYS A 61 -10.73 -5.04 -16.17
CA CYS A 61 -9.37 -5.28 -16.68
C CYS A 61 -9.13 -4.54 -18.00
N SER A 62 -10.08 -4.66 -18.94
CA SER A 62 -10.04 -3.97 -20.24
C SER A 62 -9.98 -2.45 -20.05
N LEU A 63 -10.86 -1.91 -19.21
CA LEU A 63 -10.95 -0.49 -18.90
C LEU A 63 -9.68 0.04 -18.26
N TYR A 64 -9.09 -0.72 -17.33
CA TYR A 64 -7.80 -0.35 -16.74
C TYR A 64 -6.70 -0.23 -17.80
N VAL A 65 -6.64 -1.17 -18.75
CA VAL A 65 -5.68 -1.13 -19.86
C VAL A 65 -5.92 0.09 -20.75
N ALA A 66 -7.15 0.31 -21.22
CA ALA A 66 -7.50 1.45 -22.06
C ALA A 66 -7.17 2.79 -21.37
N CYS A 67 -7.57 2.92 -20.11
CA CYS A 67 -7.26 4.10 -19.30
C CYS A 67 -5.75 4.34 -19.15
N ARG A 68 -4.91 3.30 -19.19
CA ARG A 68 -3.46 3.44 -19.08
C ARG A 68 -2.72 3.61 -20.39
N LYS A 69 -3.33 3.28 -21.52
CA LYS A 69 -2.86 3.64 -22.87
C LYS A 69 -3.25 5.07 -23.25
N SER A 70 -4.36 5.58 -22.68
CA SER A 70 -4.87 6.93 -22.95
C SER A 70 -3.93 8.04 -22.47
N ILE A 71 -3.91 9.15 -23.21
CA ILE A 71 -3.18 10.38 -22.90
C ILE A 71 -4.18 11.54 -22.88
N ILE A 72 -4.30 12.22 -21.75
CA ILE A 72 -5.20 13.36 -21.58
C ILE A 72 -4.44 14.69 -21.52
N PRO A 73 -4.90 15.75 -22.21
CA PRO A 73 -4.39 17.09 -21.99
C PRO A 73 -4.84 17.63 -20.62
N THR A 74 -3.91 18.14 -19.82
CA THR A 74 -4.21 18.75 -18.50
C THR A 74 -4.00 20.26 -18.53
N VAL A 75 -4.84 21.00 -17.80
CA VAL A 75 -4.70 22.46 -17.66
C VAL A 75 -3.45 22.76 -16.81
N GLY A 76 -2.40 23.28 -17.44
CA GLY A 76 -1.21 23.81 -16.76
C GLY A 76 -0.03 22.85 -16.57
N LYS A 77 -0.17 21.52 -16.80
CA LYS A 77 0.93 20.54 -16.69
C LYS A 77 1.25 19.78 -18.00
N GLY A 78 0.56 20.08 -19.12
CA GLY A 78 0.80 19.43 -20.42
C GLY A 78 -0.03 18.16 -20.61
N ILE A 79 0.49 17.19 -21.37
CA ILE A 79 -0.13 15.86 -21.57
C ILE A 79 0.19 14.93 -20.39
N MET A 80 -0.82 14.23 -19.87
CA MET A 80 -0.67 13.24 -18.80
C MET A 80 -1.09 11.85 -19.31
N GLU A 81 -0.24 10.86 -19.09
CA GLU A 81 -0.59 9.45 -19.32
C GLU A 81 -1.58 8.97 -18.24
N GLY A 82 -2.70 8.41 -18.67
CA GLY A 82 -3.76 7.98 -17.76
C GLY A 82 -5.04 8.81 -17.90
N ASN A 83 -6.17 8.24 -17.48
CA ASN A 83 -7.47 8.92 -17.52
C ASN A 83 -7.93 9.49 -16.16
N CYS A 84 -7.00 9.99 -15.32
CA CYS A 84 -7.31 10.54 -13.99
C CYS A 84 -8.16 9.62 -13.09
N VAL A 85 -8.04 8.30 -13.22
CA VAL A 85 -8.77 7.33 -12.40
C VAL A 85 -7.79 6.38 -11.73
N SER A 86 -7.97 6.16 -10.43
CA SER A 86 -7.17 5.19 -9.70
C SER A 86 -7.70 3.78 -9.92
N LEU A 87 -6.82 2.78 -9.81
CA LEU A 87 -7.23 1.38 -9.89
C LEU A 87 -8.31 1.07 -8.85
N THR A 88 -8.14 1.54 -7.61
CA THR A 88 -9.10 1.31 -6.52
C THR A 88 -10.51 1.80 -6.86
N ARG A 89 -10.65 2.91 -7.58
CA ARG A 89 -11.97 3.41 -8.01
C ARG A 89 -12.61 2.47 -9.04
N ILE A 90 -11.88 2.05 -10.07
CA ILE A 90 -12.37 1.08 -11.06
C ILE A 90 -12.84 -0.19 -10.37
N LEU A 91 -12.00 -0.71 -9.47
CA LEU A 91 -12.23 -1.97 -8.77
C LEU A 91 -13.46 -1.92 -7.84
N ARG A 92 -13.63 -0.82 -7.10
CA ARG A 92 -14.79 -0.61 -6.23
C ARG A 92 -16.09 -0.60 -7.03
N SER A 93 -16.15 0.16 -8.12
CA SER A 93 -17.34 0.23 -8.98
C SER A 93 -17.65 -1.12 -9.66
N ALA A 94 -16.61 -1.90 -9.97
CA ALA A 94 -16.75 -3.25 -10.53
C ALA A 94 -16.96 -4.36 -9.48
N LYS A 95 -16.94 -4.04 -8.17
CA LYS A 95 -16.95 -5.00 -7.04
C LYS A 95 -15.88 -6.09 -7.16
N LEU A 96 -14.74 -5.74 -7.73
CA LEU A 96 -13.60 -6.63 -7.95
C LEU A 96 -12.54 -6.34 -6.89
N SER A 97 -12.18 -7.32 -6.06
CA SER A 97 -11.10 -7.11 -5.09
C SER A 97 -9.72 -6.97 -5.75
N LEU A 98 -8.78 -6.29 -5.10
CA LEU A 98 -7.40 -6.12 -5.59
C LEU A 98 -6.72 -7.47 -5.89
N ILE A 99 -6.88 -8.47 -5.01
CA ILE A 99 -6.29 -9.80 -5.21
C ILE A 99 -6.88 -10.49 -6.45
N GLN A 100 -8.21 -10.42 -6.63
CA GLN A 100 -8.86 -10.98 -7.81
C GLN A 100 -8.45 -10.24 -9.09
N PHE A 101 -8.26 -8.92 -9.02
CA PHE A 101 -7.76 -8.13 -10.13
C PHE A 101 -6.39 -8.64 -10.60
N PHE A 102 -5.39 -8.83 -9.74
CA PHE A 102 -4.08 -9.32 -10.18
C PHE A 102 -4.16 -10.68 -10.88
N SER A 103 -5.01 -11.59 -10.38
CA SER A 103 -5.22 -12.90 -11.00
C SER A 103 -5.87 -12.80 -12.40
N LYS A 104 -6.92 -11.98 -12.53
CA LYS A 104 -7.60 -11.76 -13.81
C LYS A 104 -6.75 -10.96 -14.79
N MET A 105 -6.05 -9.94 -14.31
CA MET A 105 -5.23 -9.07 -15.13
C MET A 105 -4.06 -9.84 -15.77
N LYS A 106 -3.44 -10.79 -15.07
CA LYS A 106 -2.44 -11.70 -15.67
C LYS A 106 -2.99 -12.47 -16.86
N LYS A 107 -4.16 -13.10 -16.69
CA LYS A 107 -4.86 -13.80 -17.78
C LYS A 107 -5.19 -12.84 -18.92
N TRP A 108 -5.67 -11.65 -18.60
CA TRP A 108 -5.99 -10.62 -19.59
C TRP A 108 -4.77 -10.22 -20.41
N MET A 109 -3.64 -9.95 -19.76
CA MET A 109 -2.38 -9.61 -20.43
C MET A 109 -1.92 -10.72 -21.38
N ASP A 110 -2.06 -11.98 -20.98
CA ASP A 110 -1.72 -13.14 -21.80
C ASP A 110 -2.64 -13.26 -23.02
N MET A 111 -3.95 -13.12 -22.84
CA MET A 111 -4.93 -13.20 -23.93
C MET A 111 -4.80 -12.05 -24.93
N SER A 112 -4.53 -10.83 -24.45
CA SER A 112 -4.42 -9.60 -25.27
C SER A 112 -3.01 -9.31 -25.78
N ASN A 113 -2.04 -10.16 -25.44
CA ASN A 113 -0.64 -10.02 -25.84
C ASN A 113 -0.06 -8.62 -25.53
N LEU A 114 -0.32 -8.12 -24.31
CA LEU A 114 0.16 -6.77 -23.94
C LEU A 114 1.70 -6.69 -23.95
N PRO A 115 2.27 -5.51 -24.30
CA PRO A 115 3.72 -5.29 -24.32
C PRO A 115 4.39 -5.57 -22.98
N GLN A 116 5.67 -5.96 -23.05
CA GLN A 116 6.48 -6.28 -21.87
C GLN A 116 6.53 -5.13 -20.84
N GLU A 117 6.61 -3.88 -21.31
CA GLU A 117 6.59 -2.70 -20.45
C GLU A 117 5.31 -2.61 -19.59
N PHE A 118 4.15 -2.95 -20.17
CA PHE A 118 2.89 -2.97 -19.43
C PHE A 118 2.87 -4.10 -18.39
N ARG A 119 3.42 -5.27 -18.75
CA ARG A 119 3.54 -6.42 -17.83
C ARG A 119 4.40 -6.09 -16.62
N GLU A 120 5.56 -5.49 -16.84
CA GLU A 120 6.45 -5.01 -15.77
C GLU A 120 5.77 -3.99 -14.85
N ARG A 121 4.89 -3.15 -15.42
CA ARG A 121 4.11 -2.21 -14.64
C ARG A 121 3.08 -2.89 -13.73
N ILE A 122 2.37 -3.89 -14.22
CA ILE A 122 1.44 -4.69 -13.40
C ILE A 122 2.20 -5.48 -12.33
N GLU A 123 3.35 -6.05 -12.67
CA GLU A 123 4.20 -6.76 -11.69
C GLU A 123 4.70 -5.83 -10.58
N ARG A 124 5.07 -4.59 -10.93
CA ARG A 124 5.46 -3.57 -9.94
C ARG A 124 4.28 -3.17 -9.05
N LEU A 125 3.11 -2.96 -9.64
CA LEU A 125 1.88 -2.66 -8.89
C LEU A 125 1.54 -3.79 -7.90
N GLU A 126 1.68 -5.05 -8.30
CA GLU A 126 1.47 -6.21 -7.45
C GLU A 126 2.52 -6.29 -6.33
N ARG A 127 3.80 -6.05 -6.64
CA ARG A 127 4.86 -5.99 -5.63
C ARG A 127 4.61 -4.88 -4.61
N ASN A 128 4.20 -3.70 -5.07
CA ASN A 128 3.86 -2.58 -4.19
C ASN A 128 2.71 -2.96 -3.23
N PHE A 129 1.67 -3.60 -3.75
CA PHE A 129 0.56 -4.12 -2.95
C PHE A 129 1.01 -5.10 -1.87
N GLU A 130 1.93 -6.00 -2.20
CA GLU A 130 2.46 -6.98 -1.24
C GLU A 130 3.27 -6.34 -0.14
N VAL A 131 4.18 -5.44 -0.49
CA VAL A 131 4.97 -4.68 0.47
C VAL A 131 4.04 -3.92 1.40
N SER A 132 3.13 -3.11 0.86
CA SER A 132 2.20 -2.30 1.66
C SER A 132 1.30 -3.15 2.56
N THR A 133 0.84 -4.31 2.10
CA THR A 133 0.04 -5.24 2.92
C THR A 133 0.83 -5.73 4.13
N VAL A 134 2.10 -6.10 3.94
CA VAL A 134 2.96 -6.58 5.03
C VAL A 134 3.31 -5.43 5.98
N ILE A 135 3.63 -4.25 5.44
CA ILE A 135 3.96 -3.07 6.25
C ILE A 135 2.75 -2.61 7.07
N PHE A 136 1.55 -2.57 6.50
CA PHE A 136 0.33 -2.19 7.22
C PHE A 136 0.05 -3.13 8.40
N LYS A 137 0.25 -4.44 8.23
CA LYS A 137 0.13 -5.41 9.32
C LYS A 137 1.12 -5.19 10.46
N LYS A 138 2.29 -4.59 10.19
CA LYS A 138 3.27 -4.20 11.21
C LYS A 138 2.98 -2.81 11.79
N PHE A 139 2.38 -1.91 11.00
CA PHE A 139 2.08 -0.55 11.40
C PHE A 139 1.20 -0.48 12.63
N GLU A 140 0.09 -1.21 12.68
CA GLU A 140 -0.85 -1.15 13.80
C GLU A 140 -0.22 -1.55 15.15
N PRO A 141 0.45 -2.71 15.30
CA PRO A 141 1.13 -3.07 16.56
C PRO A 141 2.18 -2.04 16.99
N ILE A 142 2.97 -1.51 16.05
CA ILE A 142 4.01 -0.50 16.38
C ILE A 142 3.34 0.81 16.80
N PHE A 143 2.25 1.19 16.13
CA PHE A 143 1.49 2.39 16.49
C PHE A 143 0.92 2.27 17.91
N LEU A 144 0.33 1.12 18.28
CA LEU A 144 -0.24 0.87 19.60
C LEU A 144 0.81 0.83 20.72
N ASP A 145 2.05 0.48 20.41
CA ASP A 145 3.15 0.56 21.37
C ASP A 145 3.50 2.03 21.69
N ILE A 146 3.42 2.93 20.69
CA ILE A 146 3.82 4.35 20.82
C ILE A 146 2.66 5.25 21.27
N PHE A 147 1.47 5.02 20.73
CA PHE A 147 0.29 5.88 20.84
C PHE A 147 -0.89 5.12 21.44
N GLN A 148 -1.88 5.86 21.91
CA GLN A 148 -3.12 5.27 22.41
C GLN A 148 -3.87 4.51 21.31
N ASN A 149 -4.81 3.67 21.74
CA ASN A 149 -5.61 2.87 20.83
C ASN A 149 -6.57 3.75 20.02
N PRO A 150 -6.49 3.79 18.67
CA PRO A 150 -7.37 4.62 17.84
C PRO A 150 -8.82 4.12 17.81
N TYR A 151 -9.09 2.91 18.30
CA TYR A 151 -10.41 2.27 18.32
C TYR A 151 -11.12 2.39 19.69
N GLU A 152 -10.44 2.89 20.71
CA GLU A 152 -11.05 3.16 22.01
C GLU A 152 -11.81 4.50 21.98
N GLU A 153 -13.13 4.43 22.18
CA GLU A 153 -13.95 5.64 22.33
C GLU A 153 -13.84 6.21 23.74
N LEU A 154 -13.18 7.36 23.88
CA LEU A 154 -13.24 8.14 25.13
C LEU A 154 -14.65 8.72 25.33
N PRO A 155 -15.19 8.73 26.58
CA PRO A 155 -16.49 9.33 26.86
C PRO A 155 -16.54 10.80 26.42
N LYS A 156 -17.43 11.11 25.47
CA LYS A 156 -17.61 12.49 24.97
C LYS A 156 -18.18 13.35 26.10
N LEU A 157 -17.38 14.27 26.65
CA LEU A 157 -17.90 15.36 27.49
C LEU A 157 -18.90 16.22 26.68
N PRO A 158 -19.98 16.74 27.31
CA PRO A 158 -20.96 17.58 26.62
C PRO A 158 -20.28 18.82 26.03
N ARG A 159 -20.29 18.96 24.70
CA ARG A 159 -19.67 20.09 24.00
C ARG A 159 -20.64 21.28 23.90
N SER A 160 -20.16 22.46 24.27
CA SER A 160 -20.84 23.75 24.02
C SER A 160 -20.78 24.13 22.54
N ARG A 161 -21.84 24.74 22.01
CA ARG A 161 -22.05 25.17 20.59
C ARG A 161 -21.14 26.32 20.11
N LYS A 162 -19.86 26.36 20.48
CA LYS A 162 -18.88 27.26 19.85
C LYS A 162 -18.03 26.48 18.85
N GLN A 163 -17.94 26.99 17.63
CA GLN A 163 -17.17 26.45 16.50
C GLN A 163 -15.65 26.56 16.78
N ARG A 164 -15.17 25.80 17.77
CA ARG A 164 -13.74 25.72 18.12
C ARG A 164 -13.12 24.61 17.27
N ARG A 165 -11.98 24.89 16.62
CA ARG A 165 -11.19 23.85 15.94
C ARG A 165 -10.89 22.74 16.96
N ILE A 166 -11.11 21.50 16.56
CA ILE A 166 -10.97 20.32 17.42
C ILE A 166 -9.53 19.80 17.27
N PRO A 167 -8.80 19.55 18.38
CA PRO A 167 -7.49 18.89 18.32
C PRO A 167 -7.60 17.53 17.61
N CYS A 168 -6.55 17.12 16.90
CA CYS A 168 -6.61 15.84 16.18
C CYS A 168 -6.83 14.67 17.14
N SER A 169 -7.69 13.73 16.82
CA SER A 169 -7.86 12.52 17.61
C SER A 169 -6.72 11.52 17.37
N VAL A 170 -6.63 10.49 18.22
CA VAL A 170 -5.74 9.34 18.00
C VAL A 170 -6.04 8.66 16.65
N LYS A 171 -7.32 8.59 16.26
CA LYS A 171 -7.74 8.08 14.95
C LYS A 171 -7.25 8.97 13.79
N ASP A 172 -7.33 10.29 13.94
CA ASP A 172 -6.78 11.22 12.92
C ASP A 172 -5.26 11.06 12.80
N LEU A 173 -4.58 10.84 13.93
CA LEU A 173 -3.14 10.59 13.98
C LEU A 173 -2.76 9.28 13.26
N PHE A 174 -3.49 8.20 13.53
CA PHE A 174 -3.30 6.90 12.88
C PHE A 174 -3.39 7.02 11.35
N ASN A 175 -4.46 7.66 10.87
CA ASN A 175 -4.66 7.89 9.44
C ASN A 175 -3.56 8.79 8.85
N PHE A 176 -3.17 9.86 9.56
CA PHE A 176 -2.13 10.76 9.11
C PHE A 176 -0.76 10.07 9.03
N CYS A 177 -0.41 9.22 10.01
CA CYS A 177 0.85 8.46 10.00
C CYS A 177 0.94 7.55 8.77
N TRP A 178 -0.13 6.79 8.49
CA TRP A 178 -0.17 5.93 7.32
C TRP A 178 -0.10 6.73 6.02
N THR A 179 -0.87 7.82 5.93
CA THR A 179 -0.90 8.67 4.72
C THR A 179 0.47 9.33 4.46
N LEU A 180 1.12 9.84 5.51
CA LEU A 180 2.48 10.41 5.39
C LEU A 180 3.49 9.35 4.94
N PHE A 181 3.38 8.13 5.48
CA PHE A 181 4.22 7.01 5.08
C PHE A 181 4.03 6.67 3.59
N VAL A 182 2.80 6.41 3.13
CA VAL A 182 2.57 6.01 1.73
C VAL A 182 2.91 7.12 0.74
N TYR A 183 2.70 8.38 1.12
CA TYR A 183 3.12 9.52 0.30
C TYR A 183 4.65 9.62 0.20
N THR A 184 5.36 9.49 1.32
CA THR A 184 6.83 9.49 1.33
C THR A 184 7.38 8.30 0.55
N LYS A 185 6.81 7.11 0.76
CA LYS A 185 7.15 5.87 0.07
C LYS A 185 7.03 6.00 -1.46
N GLY A 186 5.92 6.57 -1.95
CA GLY A 186 5.69 6.76 -3.40
C GLY A 186 6.72 7.66 -4.10
N ASN A 187 7.50 8.45 -3.34
CA ASN A 187 8.55 9.31 -3.89
C ASN A 187 9.91 8.60 -4.04
N PHE A 188 10.07 7.39 -3.51
CA PHE A 188 11.33 6.66 -3.51
C PHE A 188 11.15 5.21 -3.98
N ARG A 189 11.18 4.97 -5.30
CA ARG A 189 10.97 3.61 -5.86
C ARG A 189 11.91 2.55 -5.26
N MET A 190 13.19 2.87 -5.09
CA MET A 190 14.20 1.94 -4.51
C MET A 190 13.92 1.59 -3.05
N ILE A 191 13.14 2.41 -2.34
CA ILE A 191 12.74 2.17 -0.95
C ILE A 191 11.37 1.50 -0.92
N GLY A 192 10.42 2.02 -1.71
CA GLY A 192 9.02 1.59 -1.71
C GLY A 192 8.78 0.18 -2.22
N ASP A 193 9.59 -0.29 -3.18
CA ASP A 193 9.48 -1.65 -3.73
C ASP A 193 10.25 -2.69 -2.88
N ASP A 194 11.09 -2.25 -1.94
CA ASP A 194 11.85 -3.11 -1.03
C ASP A 194 11.18 -3.17 0.34
N LEU A 195 10.91 -4.39 0.80
CA LEU A 195 10.18 -4.62 2.06
C LEU A 195 10.94 -4.08 3.28
N VAL A 196 12.26 -4.27 3.33
CA VAL A 196 13.07 -3.89 4.49
C VAL A 196 13.22 -2.38 4.55
N ASN A 197 13.60 -1.75 3.44
CA ASN A 197 13.74 -0.29 3.35
C ASN A 197 12.41 0.42 3.58
N SER A 198 11.29 -0.08 3.02
CA SER A 198 9.96 0.45 3.30
C SER A 198 9.59 0.32 4.78
N TYR A 199 9.96 -0.79 5.42
CA TYR A 199 9.74 -0.97 6.85
C TYR A 199 10.50 0.07 7.68
N HIS A 200 11.78 0.30 7.37
CA HIS A 200 12.58 1.33 8.03
C HIS A 200 12.06 2.75 7.78
N LEU A 201 11.54 3.02 6.58
CA LEU A 201 10.88 4.29 6.27
C LEU A 201 9.64 4.50 7.15
N LEU A 202 8.83 3.46 7.38
CA LEU A 202 7.70 3.52 8.31
C LEU A 202 8.16 3.89 9.73
N LEU A 203 9.24 3.28 10.22
CA LEU A 203 9.80 3.62 11.55
C LEU A 203 10.23 5.09 11.61
N CYS A 204 10.77 5.64 10.51
CA CYS A 204 11.13 7.06 10.42
C CYS A 204 9.90 7.98 10.49
N CYS A 205 8.80 7.61 9.82
CA CYS A 205 7.55 8.35 9.92
C CYS A 205 7.01 8.36 11.37
N LEU A 206 7.00 7.21 12.04
CA LEU A 206 6.52 7.09 13.42
C LEU A 206 7.41 7.87 14.41
N ASP A 207 8.73 7.82 14.22
CA ASP A 207 9.71 8.60 14.99
C ASP A 207 9.47 10.11 14.87
N LEU A 208 9.21 10.62 13.66
CA LEU A 208 8.86 12.04 13.46
C LEU A 208 7.58 12.42 14.23
N ILE A 209 6.55 11.60 14.15
CA ILE A 209 5.26 11.89 14.79
C ILE A 209 5.39 11.79 16.31
N PHE A 210 6.15 10.84 16.83
CA PHE A 210 6.47 10.75 18.25
C PHE A 210 7.20 12.01 18.75
N ALA A 211 8.23 12.45 18.04
CA ALA A 211 8.96 13.67 18.40
C ALA A 211 8.02 14.88 18.46
N ASN A 212 7.13 15.00 17.47
CA ASN A 212 6.11 16.06 17.46
C ASN A 212 5.11 15.92 18.61
N ALA A 213 4.68 14.72 18.99
CA ALA A 213 3.76 14.50 20.11
C ALA A 213 4.38 14.88 21.47
N ILE A 214 5.68 14.66 21.63
CA ILE A 214 6.43 15.10 22.82
C ILE A 214 6.59 16.63 22.87
N MET A 215 6.97 17.23 21.75
CA MET A 215 7.27 18.66 21.65
C MET A 215 6.01 19.55 21.67
N CYS A 216 4.92 19.09 21.06
CA CYS A 216 3.67 19.84 21.00
C CYS A 216 3.06 20.02 22.40
N PRO A 217 2.76 21.26 22.82
CA PRO A 217 1.99 21.51 24.03
C PRO A 217 0.63 20.80 23.98
N ASN A 218 0.26 20.12 25.07
CA ASN A 218 -1.03 19.43 25.22
C ASN A 218 -1.29 18.29 24.22
N ARG A 219 -0.28 17.75 23.51
CA ARG A 219 -0.44 16.60 22.60
C ARG A 219 0.13 15.28 23.13
N ARG A 220 0.67 15.31 24.35
CA ARG A 220 1.12 14.12 25.11
C ARG A 220 -0.04 13.16 25.40
N ASP A 221 -1.28 13.66 25.35
CA ASP A 221 -2.51 12.88 25.46
C ASP A 221 -2.69 11.84 24.34
N LEU A 222 -1.90 11.91 23.26
CA LEU A 222 -1.90 10.91 22.19
C LEU A 222 -1.00 9.70 22.48
N LEU A 223 -0.02 9.85 23.37
CA LEU A 223 1.01 8.84 23.61
C LEU A 223 0.48 7.74 24.51
N ASN A 224 0.95 6.51 24.27
CA ASN A 224 0.76 5.40 25.19
C ASN A 224 1.67 5.63 26.41
N PRO A 225 1.12 5.82 27.62
CA PRO A 225 1.93 6.07 28.82
C PRO A 225 2.87 4.92 29.20
N SER A 226 2.65 3.72 28.64
CA SER A 226 3.47 2.53 28.92
C SER A 226 4.61 2.34 27.90
N PHE A 227 4.77 3.26 26.94
CA PHE A 227 5.78 3.12 25.90
C PHE A 227 7.20 3.21 26.49
N LYS A 228 8.03 2.20 26.21
CA LYS A 228 9.41 2.12 26.75
C LYS A 228 10.36 3.20 26.22
N GLY A 229 10.02 3.86 25.11
CA GLY A 229 10.82 4.95 24.55
C GLY A 229 10.51 6.33 25.13
N LEU A 230 9.64 6.43 26.14
CA LEU A 230 9.35 7.70 26.82
C LEU A 230 10.53 8.18 27.67
N PRO A 231 10.74 9.50 27.79
CA PRO A 231 11.69 10.07 28.75
C PRO A 231 11.40 9.61 30.19
N SER A 232 12.44 9.43 31.00
CA SER A 232 12.31 8.97 32.40
C SER A 232 11.50 9.94 33.27
N ASP A 233 11.50 11.23 32.93
CA ASP A 233 10.80 12.29 33.61
C ASP A 233 9.42 12.58 33.00
N PHE A 234 8.96 11.82 31.99
CA PHE A 234 7.72 12.08 31.24
C PHE A 234 6.47 12.18 32.13
N HIS A 235 6.41 11.41 33.22
CA HIS A 235 5.27 11.41 34.15
C HIS A 235 5.37 12.48 35.26
N THR A 236 6.46 13.25 35.29
CA THR A 236 6.64 14.32 36.28
C THR A 236 5.81 15.54 35.91
N ALA A 237 5.25 16.23 36.91
CA ALA A 237 4.43 17.42 36.69
C ALA A 237 5.21 18.57 36.00
N ASP A 238 6.54 18.57 36.15
CA ASP A 238 7.45 19.58 35.61
C ASP A 238 8.07 19.18 34.26
N PHE A 239 7.61 18.10 33.61
CA PHE A 239 8.19 17.63 32.36
C PHE A 239 8.16 18.71 31.27
N ARG A 240 9.35 19.14 30.85
CA ARG A 240 9.56 20.06 29.72
C ARG A 240 10.21 19.29 28.59
N ALA A 241 9.61 19.37 27.41
CA ALA A 241 10.24 18.80 26.23
C ALA A 241 11.57 19.52 25.98
N SER A 242 12.59 18.75 25.59
CA SER A 242 13.87 19.30 25.11
C SER A 242 13.65 20.18 23.87
N GLU A 243 14.52 21.16 23.65
CA GLU A 243 14.55 21.93 22.40
C GLU A 243 14.96 21.05 21.21
N GLU A 244 15.75 19.99 21.45
CA GLU A 244 16.09 19.01 20.43
C GLU A 244 15.03 17.90 20.30
N PRO A 245 14.55 17.60 19.08
CA PRO A 245 13.61 16.51 18.85
C PRO A 245 14.17 15.15 19.26
N LEU A 246 13.44 14.43 20.11
CA LEU A 246 13.80 13.07 20.51
C LEU A 246 13.78 12.11 19.31
N CYS A 247 14.72 11.17 19.30
CA CYS A 247 14.84 10.13 18.28
C CYS A 247 14.67 8.75 18.93
N ILE A 248 13.63 8.01 18.54
CA ILE A 248 13.28 6.69 19.08
C ILE A 248 13.62 5.54 18.11
N ILE A 249 14.28 5.80 16.98
CA ILE A 249 14.66 4.77 16.00
C ILE A 249 15.36 3.56 16.64
N ALA A 250 16.28 3.79 17.59
CA ALA A 250 16.97 2.70 18.28
C ALA A 250 16.01 1.80 19.07
N VAL A 251 15.10 2.42 19.82
CA VAL A 251 14.07 1.73 20.60
C VAL A 251 13.11 0.95 19.67
N LEU A 252 12.66 1.58 18.58
CA LEU A 252 11.78 0.92 17.62
C LEU A 252 12.46 -0.26 16.92
N CYS A 253 13.74 -0.15 16.59
CA CYS A 253 14.51 -1.24 16.01
C CYS A 253 14.67 -2.41 16.99
N GLU A 254 14.91 -2.13 18.27
CA GLU A 254 15.02 -3.15 19.31
C GLU A 254 13.69 -3.88 19.56
N LEU A 255 12.59 -3.14 19.68
CA LEU A 255 11.27 -3.70 19.99
C LEU A 255 10.61 -4.42 18.80
N HIS A 256 10.95 -4.03 17.57
CA HIS A 256 10.25 -4.50 16.38
C HIS A 256 11.16 -5.05 15.29
N ASP A 257 12.32 -5.60 15.65
CA ASP A 257 13.21 -6.29 14.72
C ASP A 257 13.66 -5.42 13.53
N GLY A 258 14.00 -4.15 13.81
CA GLY A 258 14.57 -3.23 12.84
C GLY A 258 16.10 -3.31 12.79
N LEU A 259 16.68 -3.21 11.59
CA LEU A 259 18.13 -2.99 11.41
C LEU A 259 18.50 -1.54 11.71
N LEU A 260 19.18 -1.30 12.84
CA LEU A 260 19.48 0.05 13.33
C LEU A 260 20.31 0.90 12.35
N VAL A 261 21.35 0.33 11.75
CA VAL A 261 22.25 1.06 10.84
C VAL A 261 21.49 1.47 9.58
N GLU A 262 20.75 0.54 8.98
CA GLU A 262 19.92 0.81 7.80
C GLU A 262 18.83 1.85 8.10
N ALA A 263 18.13 1.72 9.25
CA ALA A 263 17.11 2.67 9.68
C ALA A 263 17.66 4.09 9.82
N LYS A 264 18.86 4.23 10.41
CA LYS A 264 19.55 5.51 10.52
C LYS A 264 19.96 6.05 9.16
N GLY A 265 20.42 5.19 8.25
CA GLY A 265 20.76 5.56 6.87
C GLY A 265 19.55 6.10 6.10
N ILE A 266 18.41 5.40 6.16
CA ILE A 266 17.14 5.84 5.57
C ILE A 266 16.69 7.17 6.18
N LYS A 267 16.76 7.30 7.52
CA LYS A 267 16.40 8.53 8.22
C LYS A 267 17.23 9.73 7.75
N GLU A 268 18.55 9.58 7.71
CA GLU A 268 19.48 10.68 7.46
C GLU A 268 19.52 11.09 5.99
N HIS A 269 19.57 10.12 5.07
CA HIS A 269 19.87 10.40 3.66
C HIS A 269 18.63 10.51 2.77
N TYR A 270 17.47 10.00 3.22
CA TYR A 270 16.25 10.00 2.41
C TYR A 270 15.10 10.72 3.11
N PHE A 271 14.77 10.29 4.33
CA PHE A 271 13.59 10.79 5.02
C PHE A 271 13.72 12.25 5.43
N LYS A 272 14.79 12.63 6.17
CA LYS A 272 15.00 14.02 6.60
C LYS A 272 15.04 15.02 5.44
N PRO A 273 15.83 14.82 4.36
CA PRO A 273 15.81 15.72 3.20
C PRO A 273 14.42 15.84 2.58
N TYR A 274 13.66 14.74 2.53
CA TYR A 274 12.31 14.76 1.97
C TYR A 274 11.33 15.54 2.83
N ILE A 275 11.34 15.34 4.15
CA ILE A 275 10.50 16.10 5.07
C ILE A 275 10.83 17.60 4.98
N SER A 276 12.11 17.98 4.91
CA SER A 276 12.51 19.37 4.66
C SER A 276 11.89 19.92 3.39
N LYS A 277 11.93 19.15 2.29
CA LYS A 277 11.31 19.53 1.01
C LYS A 277 9.79 19.72 1.13
N LEU A 278 9.10 18.95 1.99
CA LEU A 278 7.67 19.15 2.23
C LEU A 278 7.38 20.46 2.96
N PHE A 279 8.25 20.88 3.88
CA PHE A 279 8.17 22.20 4.52
C PHE A 279 8.47 23.33 3.52
N ASP A 280 9.51 23.19 2.70
CA ASP A 280 9.87 24.18 1.67
C ASP A 280 8.73 24.40 0.67
N ARG A 281 8.03 23.33 0.30
CA ARG A 281 6.85 23.34 -0.57
C ARG A 281 5.58 23.81 0.13
N LYS A 282 5.63 24.07 1.44
CA LYS A 282 4.47 24.46 2.27
C LYS A 282 3.36 23.39 2.27
N ILE A 283 3.72 22.13 2.06
CA ILE A 283 2.83 20.97 2.24
C ILE A 283 2.71 20.69 3.74
N LEU A 284 3.84 20.67 4.44
CA LEU A 284 3.90 20.68 5.90
C LEU A 284 4.20 22.09 6.41
N LYS A 285 3.58 22.47 7.51
CA LYS A 285 3.65 23.80 8.13
C LYS A 285 3.63 23.69 9.65
N GLY A 286 4.06 24.78 10.28
CA GLY A 286 4.09 24.94 11.73
C GLY A 286 5.37 24.36 12.34
N GLU A 287 5.72 24.86 13.52
CA GLU A 287 6.85 24.35 14.31
C GLU A 287 6.56 22.93 14.84
N CYS A 288 5.28 22.63 15.09
CA CYS A 288 4.82 21.29 15.44
C CYS A 288 3.66 20.83 14.55
N LEU A 289 3.82 19.65 13.94
CA LEU A 289 2.87 19.08 12.98
C LEU A 289 1.50 18.76 13.59
N LEU A 290 1.44 18.49 14.89
CA LEU A 290 0.23 18.06 15.61
C LEU A 290 -0.50 19.22 16.29
N ASP A 291 -0.02 20.44 16.12
CA ASP A 291 -0.65 21.63 16.69
C ASP A 291 -2.00 21.91 16.02
N LEU A 292 -2.93 22.46 16.80
CA LEU A 292 -4.29 22.77 16.37
C LEU A 292 -4.33 23.72 15.17
N SER A 293 -3.37 24.63 15.09
CA SER A 293 -3.27 25.60 14.00
C SER A 293 -2.88 24.96 12.66
N SER A 294 -2.07 23.89 12.70
CA SER A 294 -1.32 23.38 11.54
C SER A 294 -1.80 22.00 11.09
N PHE A 295 -2.19 21.11 12.01
CA PHE A 295 -2.50 19.71 11.68
C PHE A 295 -3.59 19.57 10.62
N THR A 296 -4.67 20.34 10.72
CA THR A 296 -5.79 20.25 9.76
C THR A 296 -5.33 20.57 8.34
N ASP A 297 -4.49 21.59 8.19
CA ASP A 297 -4.01 22.04 6.89
C ASP A 297 -2.93 21.09 6.35
N ASN A 298 -2.02 20.62 7.22
CA ASN A 298 -1.01 19.61 6.87
C ASN A 298 -1.66 18.30 6.41
N SER A 299 -2.65 17.79 7.16
CA SER A 299 -3.36 16.57 6.83
C SER A 299 -4.09 16.68 5.49
N LYS A 300 -4.78 17.81 5.24
CA LYS A 300 -5.42 18.07 3.95
C LYS A 300 -4.41 18.17 2.80
N ALA A 301 -3.30 18.87 3.01
CA ALA A 301 -2.27 19.05 1.98
C ALA A 301 -1.62 17.71 1.60
N VAL A 302 -1.21 16.90 2.58
CA VAL A 302 -0.62 15.57 2.33
C VAL A 302 -1.63 14.64 1.63
N ASN A 303 -2.89 14.63 2.07
CA ASN A 303 -3.93 13.83 1.40
C ASN A 303 -4.14 14.23 -0.05
N LYS A 304 -4.17 15.54 -0.33
CA LYS A 304 -4.33 16.06 -1.69
C LYS A 304 -3.15 15.68 -2.58
N GLU A 305 -1.93 15.90 -2.10
CA GLU A 305 -0.71 15.57 -2.86
C GLU A 305 -0.60 14.07 -3.15
N TYR A 306 -0.98 13.23 -2.19
CA TYR A 306 -1.01 11.79 -2.38
C TYR A 306 -2.11 11.36 -3.36
N GLU A 307 -3.29 11.96 -3.29
CA GLU A 307 -4.38 11.68 -4.24
C GLU A 307 -3.98 12.07 -5.66
N GLU A 308 -3.40 13.26 -5.88
CA GLU A 308 -2.86 13.66 -7.18
C GLU A 308 -1.81 12.66 -7.69
N TYR A 309 -0.89 12.22 -6.82
CA TYR A 309 0.10 11.20 -7.17
C TYR A 309 -0.56 9.89 -7.66
N VAL A 310 -1.50 9.33 -6.88
CA VAL A 310 -2.19 8.07 -7.22
C VAL A 310 -2.91 8.19 -8.55
N LEU A 311 -3.57 9.32 -8.82
CA LEU A 311 -4.26 9.56 -10.09
C LEU A 311 -3.28 9.66 -11.27
N THR A 312 -2.11 10.26 -11.09
CA THR A 312 -1.08 10.33 -12.12
C THR A 312 -0.50 8.95 -12.44
N VAL A 313 -0.07 8.20 -11.41
CA VAL A 313 0.56 6.89 -11.62
C VAL A 313 -0.46 5.78 -11.93
N GLY A 314 -1.75 5.99 -11.65
CA GLY A 314 -2.81 5.01 -11.89
C GLY A 314 -2.68 3.74 -11.06
N ASP A 315 -2.06 3.85 -9.88
CA ASP A 315 -1.89 2.75 -8.94
C ASP A 315 -3.14 2.59 -8.07
N PHE A 316 -3.13 1.61 -7.17
CA PHE A 316 -4.13 1.51 -6.11
C PHE A 316 -3.84 2.54 -5.01
N ASP A 317 -4.89 3.07 -4.41
CA ASP A 317 -4.80 3.94 -3.26
C ASP A 317 -4.46 3.10 -2.01
N GLU A 318 -3.24 3.23 -1.49
CA GLU A 318 -2.79 2.49 -0.32
C GLU A 318 -3.52 2.90 0.96
N ARG A 319 -4.32 3.96 0.97
CA ARG A 319 -5.21 4.27 2.09
C ARG A 319 -6.39 3.31 2.18
N ILE A 320 -6.59 2.43 1.19
CA ILE A 320 -7.57 1.34 1.22
C ILE A 320 -7.48 0.51 2.51
N PHE A 321 -6.26 0.32 3.06
CA PHE A 321 -6.04 -0.41 4.30
C PHE A 321 -6.67 0.25 5.54
N LEU A 322 -6.94 1.57 5.50
CA LEU A 322 -7.60 2.32 6.58
C LEU A 322 -9.14 2.23 6.51
N GLY A 323 -9.69 1.72 5.41
CA GLY A 323 -11.13 1.68 5.16
C GLY A 323 -11.86 0.62 6.00
N ALA A 324 -13.14 0.87 6.31
CA ALA A 324 -13.99 -0.11 6.99
C ALA A 324 -14.24 -1.35 6.10
N ASP A 325 -14.28 -1.15 4.78
CA ASP A 325 -14.53 -2.19 3.78
C ASP A 325 -13.22 -2.78 3.21
N ALA A 326 -12.07 -2.51 3.85
CA ALA A 326 -10.75 -2.94 3.38
C ALA A 326 -10.69 -4.45 3.11
N GLU A 327 -11.30 -5.28 3.96
CA GLU A 327 -11.29 -6.73 3.79
C GLU A 327 -11.94 -7.17 2.47
N GLU A 328 -13.05 -6.54 2.09
CA GLU A 328 -13.78 -6.83 0.85
C GLU A 328 -13.03 -6.24 -0.36
N GLU A 329 -12.63 -4.97 -0.30
CA GLU A 329 -11.94 -4.30 -1.42
C GLU A 329 -10.55 -4.89 -1.70
N ILE A 330 -9.86 -5.38 -0.68
CA ILE A 330 -8.56 -6.05 -0.84
C ILE A 330 -8.76 -7.52 -1.25
N GLY A 331 -9.76 -8.19 -0.67
CA GLY A 331 -10.02 -9.62 -0.83
C GLY A 331 -9.36 -10.48 0.25
N THR A 332 -9.21 -9.97 1.47
CA THR A 332 -8.70 -10.74 2.62
C THR A 332 -9.87 -11.36 3.40
N PRO A 333 -9.79 -12.62 3.87
CA PRO A 333 -10.91 -13.28 4.53
C PRO A 333 -11.26 -12.61 5.85
N ARG A 334 -12.56 -12.40 6.10
CA ARG A 334 -13.09 -12.08 7.44
C ARG A 334 -12.62 -13.14 8.43
N LYS A 335 -12.14 -12.72 9.61
CA LYS A 335 -12.10 -13.63 10.76
C LYS A 335 -13.54 -14.07 11.02
N PHE A 336 -13.83 -15.35 10.80
CA PHE A 336 -15.17 -15.94 10.90
C PHE A 336 -15.88 -15.53 12.20
N THR A 337 -16.97 -14.78 12.09
CA THR A 337 -18.10 -14.88 13.02
C THR A 337 -19.19 -15.67 12.29
N GLY A 338 -19.43 -16.89 12.74
CA GLY A 338 -20.29 -17.86 12.06
C GLY A 338 -21.68 -17.29 11.75
N ASP A 339 -22.01 -17.29 10.45
CA ASP A 339 -23.34 -17.47 9.86
C ASP A 339 -23.41 -16.71 8.53
N THR A 340 -23.24 -17.39 7.39
CA THR A 340 -23.56 -16.82 6.07
C THR A 340 -23.97 -17.91 5.06
N PRO A 341 -24.94 -17.66 4.15
CA PRO A 341 -25.64 -18.70 3.37
C PRO A 341 -24.88 -19.24 2.14
N LEU A 342 -25.34 -20.41 1.69
CA LEU A 342 -24.77 -21.34 0.69
C LEU A 342 -24.37 -20.72 -0.69
N GLY A 343 -24.99 -19.63 -1.13
CA GLY A 343 -24.71 -19.00 -2.43
C GLY A 343 -23.41 -18.19 -2.49
N LYS A 344 -22.83 -17.80 -1.35
CA LYS A 344 -21.56 -17.05 -1.27
C LYS A 344 -20.32 -17.96 -1.30
N LEU A 345 -20.49 -19.28 -1.26
CA LEU A 345 -19.40 -20.25 -1.11
C LEU A 345 -18.47 -20.32 -2.32
N THR A 346 -18.98 -20.17 -3.56
CA THR A 346 -18.13 -20.26 -4.78
C THR A 346 -17.29 -19.01 -5.01
N ALA A 347 -17.85 -17.82 -4.78
CA ALA A 347 -17.07 -16.58 -4.82
C ALA A 347 -16.03 -16.54 -3.69
N GLN A 348 -16.41 -16.99 -2.48
CA GLN A 348 -15.51 -17.09 -1.33
C GLN A 348 -14.39 -18.13 -1.54
N ALA A 349 -14.71 -19.32 -2.06
CA ALA A 349 -13.72 -20.35 -2.37
C ALA A 349 -12.72 -19.87 -3.44
N ASN A 350 -13.18 -19.12 -4.43
CA ASN A 350 -12.29 -18.51 -5.43
C ASN A 350 -11.41 -17.42 -4.81
N VAL A 351 -11.93 -16.57 -3.94
CA VAL A 351 -11.13 -15.56 -3.23
C VAL A 351 -10.08 -16.23 -2.34
N GLU A 352 -10.49 -17.24 -1.57
CA GLU A 352 -9.61 -18.01 -0.68
C GLU A 352 -8.53 -18.76 -1.47
N TYR A 353 -8.87 -19.39 -2.59
CA TYR A 353 -7.89 -20.03 -3.50
C TYR A 353 -6.92 -19.03 -4.13
N ASN A 354 -7.41 -17.88 -4.62
CA ASN A 354 -6.54 -16.84 -5.20
C ASN A 354 -5.62 -16.25 -4.13
N LEU A 355 -6.12 -16.01 -2.92
CA LEU A 355 -5.34 -15.54 -1.78
C LEU A 355 -4.26 -16.55 -1.38
N GLN A 356 -4.63 -17.83 -1.30
CA GLN A 356 -3.74 -18.92 -0.95
C GLN A 356 -2.61 -19.04 -1.98
N GLN A 357 -2.93 -19.02 -3.27
CA GLN A 357 -1.94 -18.90 -4.36
C GLN A 357 -1.07 -17.65 -4.25
N HIS A 358 -1.65 -16.49 -3.94
CA HIS A 358 -0.96 -15.21 -3.90
C HIS A 358 0.06 -15.14 -2.74
N PHE A 359 -0.33 -15.58 -1.55
CA PHE A 359 0.54 -15.50 -0.37
C PHE A 359 1.41 -16.75 -0.14
N GLU A 360 0.98 -17.98 -0.47
CA GLU A 360 1.80 -19.19 -0.24
C GLU A 360 2.95 -19.34 -1.24
N LYS A 361 2.80 -18.88 -2.49
CA LYS A 361 3.90 -18.88 -3.47
C LYS A 361 5.02 -17.92 -3.06
N LYS A 362 4.68 -16.82 -2.36
CA LYS A 362 5.60 -15.71 -2.07
C LYS A 362 6.04 -15.60 -0.60
N ARG A 363 5.46 -16.38 0.32
CA ARG A 363 5.92 -16.51 1.72
C ARG A 363 7.32 -17.14 1.85
N THR A 364 7.79 -17.82 0.81
CA THR A 364 9.00 -18.65 0.86
C THR A 364 10.08 -18.09 -0.04
N PHE A 365 11.21 -17.70 0.54
CA PHE A 365 12.43 -17.33 -0.18
C PHE A 365 13.22 -18.57 -0.68
N ALA A 366 12.74 -19.78 -0.39
CA ALA A 366 13.36 -21.01 -0.85
C ALA A 366 13.11 -21.19 -2.35
N PRO A 367 14.16 -21.32 -3.19
CA PRO A 367 13.98 -21.53 -4.61
C PRO A 367 13.27 -22.88 -4.86
N SER A 368 12.32 -22.88 -5.78
CA SER A 368 11.76 -24.12 -6.33
C SER A 368 12.79 -24.79 -7.23
N THR A 369 12.79 -26.13 -7.29
CA THR A 369 13.66 -26.82 -8.26
C THR A 369 13.25 -26.48 -9.70
N PRO A 370 14.20 -26.14 -10.59
CA PRO A 370 13.90 -25.61 -11.94
C PRO A 370 13.04 -26.53 -12.82
N LEU A 371 13.13 -27.85 -12.61
CA LEU A 371 12.51 -28.85 -13.48
C LEU A 371 11.23 -29.49 -12.92
N THR A 372 11.01 -29.45 -11.60
CA THR A 372 9.87 -30.15 -10.98
C THR A 372 8.97 -29.24 -10.16
N GLY A 373 9.38 -27.99 -9.90
CA GLY A 373 8.64 -27.07 -9.02
C GLY A 373 8.55 -27.53 -7.56
N ARG A 374 9.12 -28.70 -7.21
CA ARG A 374 9.08 -29.28 -5.86
C ARG A 374 10.05 -28.55 -4.93
N ARG A 375 9.61 -28.35 -3.68
CA ARG A 375 10.40 -27.80 -2.57
C ARG A 375 10.94 -28.97 -1.73
N TYR A 376 12.26 -29.13 -1.67
CA TYR A 376 12.91 -30.21 -0.89
C TYR A 376 13.58 -29.73 0.41
N LEU A 377 13.66 -28.43 0.63
CA LEU A 377 14.18 -27.88 1.88
C LEU A 377 13.06 -27.88 2.92
N ARG A 378 13.30 -28.59 4.03
CA ARG A 378 12.39 -28.64 5.18
C ARG A 378 12.35 -27.24 5.81
N GLU A 379 11.19 -26.59 5.75
CA GLU A 379 10.99 -25.30 6.39
C GLU A 379 11.08 -25.47 7.92
N LYS A 380 11.84 -24.59 8.58
CA LYS A 380 11.73 -24.44 10.03
C LYS A 380 10.38 -23.76 10.26
N GLU A 381 9.45 -24.46 10.93
CA GLU A 381 8.13 -23.98 11.37
C GLU A 381 8.22 -22.85 12.42
N ALA A 382 9.03 -21.83 12.18
CA ALA A 382 9.00 -20.63 12.99
C ALA A 382 7.95 -19.69 12.36
N ILE A 383 6.88 -19.39 13.12
CA ILE A 383 5.88 -18.38 12.76
C ILE A 383 6.56 -17.00 12.86
N ILE A 384 7.41 -16.68 11.88
CA ILE A 384 8.14 -15.42 11.79
C ILE A 384 7.43 -14.55 10.76
N THR A 385 7.17 -13.29 11.10
CA THR A 385 6.57 -12.34 10.15
C THR A 385 7.46 -12.13 8.93
N PRO A 386 6.92 -11.82 7.73
CA PRO A 386 7.75 -11.62 6.54
C PRO A 386 8.84 -10.56 6.73
N VAL A 387 8.55 -9.46 7.46
CA VAL A 387 9.54 -8.44 7.83
C VAL A 387 10.64 -9.02 8.70
N ALA A 388 10.31 -9.73 9.78
CA ALA A 388 11.32 -10.33 10.65
C ALA A 388 12.18 -11.37 9.90
N SER A 389 11.58 -12.15 9.01
CA SER A 389 12.31 -13.13 8.16
C SER A 389 13.28 -12.43 7.20
N ALA A 390 12.84 -11.35 6.55
CA ALA A 390 13.68 -10.54 5.67
C ALA A 390 14.82 -9.86 6.43
N THR A 391 14.52 -9.16 7.53
CA THR A 391 15.51 -8.52 8.41
C THR A 391 16.55 -9.52 8.94
N GLN A 392 16.12 -10.70 9.40
CA GLN A 392 17.03 -11.74 9.87
C GLN A 392 17.92 -12.29 8.74
N SER A 393 17.41 -12.35 7.51
CA SER A 393 18.18 -12.76 6.35
C SER A 393 19.25 -11.73 5.99
N VAL A 394 18.92 -10.43 6.03
CA VAL A 394 19.88 -9.34 5.85
C VAL A 394 20.95 -9.37 6.95
N SER A 395 20.55 -9.54 8.21
CA SER A 395 21.50 -9.64 9.33
C SER A 395 22.46 -10.83 9.19
N ARG A 396 21.98 -11.98 8.72
CA ARG A 396 22.82 -13.16 8.40
C ARG A 396 23.80 -12.87 7.28
N LEU A 397 23.37 -12.20 6.21
CA LEU A 397 24.26 -11.80 5.11
C LEU A 397 25.34 -10.83 5.60
N GLN A 398 24.95 -9.79 6.35
CA GLN A 398 25.89 -8.82 6.96
C GLN A 398 26.93 -9.51 7.84
N SER A 399 26.50 -10.50 8.64
CA SER A 399 27.42 -11.30 9.46
C SER A 399 28.38 -12.15 8.63
N THR A 400 27.92 -12.68 7.50
CA THR A 400 28.74 -13.52 6.59
C THR A 400 29.81 -12.71 5.88
N VAL A 401 29.51 -11.46 5.51
CA VAL A 401 30.46 -10.56 4.84
C VAL A 401 31.21 -9.66 5.81
N ALA A 402 31.00 -9.82 7.12
CA ALA A 402 31.64 -9.00 8.13
C ALA A 402 33.18 -9.14 8.04
N GLY A 403 33.87 -8.00 7.96
CA GLY A 403 35.32 -7.95 7.82
C GLY A 403 35.84 -8.15 6.40
N LEU A 404 34.97 -8.44 5.42
CA LEU A 404 35.35 -8.46 4.02
C LEU A 404 35.40 -7.03 3.47
N LYS A 405 36.40 -6.74 2.63
CA LYS A 405 36.53 -5.46 1.92
C LYS A 405 35.83 -5.54 0.58
N ASN A 406 35.46 -4.39 0.03
CA ASN A 406 34.98 -4.23 -1.35
C ASN A 406 36.13 -4.27 -2.39
N ALA A 407 37.26 -4.89 -2.05
CA ALA A 407 38.45 -4.99 -2.87
C ALA A 407 39.08 -6.38 -2.71
N PRO A 408 39.86 -6.87 -3.70
CA PRO A 408 40.61 -8.12 -3.58
C PRO A 408 41.45 -8.18 -2.31
N SER A 409 41.48 -9.35 -1.67
CA SER A 409 42.43 -9.59 -0.57
C SER A 409 43.85 -9.69 -1.12
N GLU A 410 44.86 -9.48 -0.28
CA GLU A 410 46.27 -9.66 -0.67
C GLU A 410 46.52 -11.08 -1.22
N GLN A 411 45.89 -12.09 -0.62
CA GLN A 411 45.94 -13.46 -1.12
C GLN A 411 45.36 -13.60 -2.53
N LEU A 412 44.26 -12.89 -2.82
CA LEU A 412 43.64 -12.92 -4.14
C LEU A 412 44.51 -12.18 -5.17
N ILE A 413 45.15 -11.06 -4.78
CA ILE A 413 46.10 -10.33 -5.63
C ILE A 413 47.28 -11.23 -5.99
N ASN A 414 47.89 -11.89 -5.00
CA ASN A 414 49.04 -12.79 -5.20
C ASN A 414 48.75 -14.03 -6.07
N ILE A 415 47.48 -14.39 -6.31
CA ILE A 415 47.11 -15.48 -7.23
C ILE A 415 47.11 -15.00 -8.68
N PHE A 416 46.88 -13.70 -8.91
CA PHE A 416 46.78 -13.09 -10.24
C PHE A 416 48.02 -12.27 -10.62
N GLU A 417 49.00 -12.12 -9.71
CA GLU A 417 50.40 -11.75 -9.98
C GLU A 417 51.23 -12.99 -10.29
#